data_AF-A0A2J8IJ36-F1
#
_entry.id   AF-A0A2J8IJ36-F1
#
_cell.length_a   1.000
_cell.length_b   1.000
_cell.length_c   1.000
_cell.angle_alpha   90.00
_cell.angle_beta   90.00
_cell.angle_gamma   90.00
#
_symmetry.space_group_name_H-M   'P 1'
#
loop_
_entity.id
_entity.type
_entity.pdbx_description
1 polymer ?
#
loop_
_entity_poly.entity_id
_entity_poly.type
_entity_poly.pdbx_seq_one_letter_code
_entity_poly.pdbx_strand_id
1 'polypeptide(L)'
;MSNEPGNQTPNTPDVSETELRKMKVDELRQEARDENVSGASGMRKEELVKEVANARSSGDGRGGDGDAGSDPDDLGAGPEGGKIRHGDASSKSLKYSQEITSTDDEAEREGRSLATTHHEVIRQWAEERGGVPATVEGTEHGDHLGVLRIDFRDKDSNLRQVSWEEWFDTFVARRLNFIYQEQRADGTQSNFFRLENPEREDA
;
A
#
# COMPACT_ATOMS: atom_id res chain seq x y z
N MET A 1 -18.97 -24.34 -37.61
CA MET A 1 -20.02 -23.72 -36.77
C MET A 1 -19.91 -24.40 -35.42
N SER A 2 -19.60 -23.77 -34.30
CA SER A 2 -19.19 -22.41 -33.98
C SER A 2 -18.43 -22.48 -32.65
N ASN A 3 -17.55 -21.51 -32.43
CA ASN A 3 -16.68 -21.35 -31.28
C ASN A 3 -17.39 -21.56 -29.93
N GLU A 4 -16.79 -22.39 -29.09
CA GLU A 4 -16.78 -22.22 -27.65
C GLU A 4 -15.39 -21.69 -27.28
N PRO A 5 -15.24 -20.45 -26.82
CA PRO A 5 -14.08 -20.05 -26.05
C PRO A 5 -14.40 -20.23 -24.57
N GLY A 6 -13.68 -21.15 -23.95
CA GLY A 6 -13.62 -21.29 -22.51
C GLY A 6 -13.18 -19.98 -21.86
N ASN A 7 -13.90 -19.62 -20.80
CA ASN A 7 -13.41 -18.70 -19.78
C ASN A 7 -13.71 -19.34 -18.43
N GLN A 8 -12.85 -20.27 -18.02
CA GLN A 8 -12.81 -20.78 -16.65
C GLN A 8 -11.73 -20.01 -15.91
N THR A 9 -12.12 -19.00 -15.16
CA THR A 9 -11.30 -18.45 -14.09
C THR A 9 -11.67 -19.20 -12.80
N PRO A 10 -10.73 -19.90 -12.14
CA PRO A 10 -11.01 -20.69 -10.96
C PRO A 10 -10.94 -19.80 -9.71
N ASN A 11 -12.09 -19.37 -9.20
CA ASN A 11 -12.38 -18.99 -7.80
C ASN A 11 -13.63 -18.12 -7.75
N THR A 12 -14.82 -18.72 -7.88
CA THR A 12 -16.07 -18.01 -7.55
C THR A 12 -16.82 -18.85 -6.52
N PRO A 13 -17.12 -18.33 -5.32
CA PRO A 13 -17.94 -19.04 -4.35
C PRO A 13 -19.34 -19.28 -4.95
N ASP A 14 -19.60 -20.53 -5.28
CA ASP A 14 -20.63 -20.99 -6.24
C ASP A 14 -22.07 -20.69 -5.81
N VAL A 15 -22.30 -20.46 -4.52
CA VAL A 15 -23.67 -20.34 -3.99
C VAL A 15 -24.17 -18.91 -4.04
N SER A 16 -23.29 -17.94 -3.79
CA SER A 16 -23.74 -16.57 -3.55
C SER A 16 -23.95 -15.83 -4.89
N GLU A 17 -23.04 -15.91 -5.87
CA GLU A 17 -23.14 -15.12 -7.13
C GLU A 17 -24.31 -15.59 -8.01
N THR A 18 -24.53 -16.90 -8.05
CA THR A 18 -25.63 -17.53 -8.80
C THR A 18 -27.01 -17.04 -8.34
N GLU A 19 -27.18 -16.74 -7.06
CA GLU A 19 -28.43 -16.19 -6.52
C GLU A 19 -28.64 -14.71 -6.90
N LEU A 20 -27.59 -13.89 -6.84
CA LEU A 20 -27.67 -12.48 -7.25
C LEU A 20 -27.99 -12.33 -8.73
N ARG A 21 -27.46 -13.21 -9.60
CA ARG A 21 -27.78 -13.19 -11.04
C ARG A 21 -29.27 -13.36 -11.32
N LYS A 22 -30.00 -14.05 -10.43
CA LYS A 22 -31.45 -14.28 -10.55
C LYS A 22 -32.30 -13.08 -10.09
N MET A 23 -31.74 -12.15 -9.31
CA MET A 23 -32.45 -10.96 -8.83
C MET A 23 -32.65 -9.90 -9.92
N LYS A 24 -33.61 -8.98 -9.72
CA LYS A 24 -33.81 -7.84 -10.63
C LYS A 24 -32.76 -6.75 -10.38
N VAL A 25 -32.52 -5.91 -11.39
CA VAL A 25 -31.54 -4.82 -11.32
C VAL A 25 -31.87 -3.84 -10.20
N ASP A 26 -33.15 -3.55 -9.96
CA ASP A 26 -33.58 -2.65 -8.90
C ASP A 26 -33.30 -3.24 -7.50
N GLU A 27 -33.50 -4.55 -7.32
CA GLU A 27 -33.18 -5.26 -6.08
C GLU A 27 -31.66 -5.30 -5.86
N LEU A 28 -30.88 -5.57 -6.92
CA LEU A 28 -29.41 -5.54 -6.86
C LEU A 28 -28.86 -4.14 -6.53
N ARG A 29 -29.51 -3.08 -7.01
CA ARG A 29 -29.14 -1.68 -6.67
C ARG A 29 -29.49 -1.32 -5.24
N GLN A 30 -30.55 -1.90 -4.70
CA GLN A 30 -30.92 -1.73 -3.31
C GLN A 30 -29.90 -2.44 -2.42
N GLU A 31 -29.61 -3.71 -2.71
CA GLU A 31 -28.60 -4.50 -2.01
C GLU A 31 -27.21 -3.83 -2.05
N ALA A 32 -26.81 -3.31 -3.21
CA ALA A 32 -25.57 -2.56 -3.36
C ALA A 32 -25.51 -1.32 -2.46
N ARG A 33 -26.64 -0.66 -2.20
CA ARG A 33 -26.67 0.50 -1.29
C ARG A 33 -26.60 0.09 0.17
N ASP A 34 -27.29 -1.00 0.52
CA ASP A 34 -27.24 -1.57 1.87
C ASP A 34 -25.81 -2.04 2.20
N GLU A 35 -25.09 -2.58 1.21
CA GLU A 35 -23.68 -3.01 1.30
C GLU A 35 -22.65 -1.88 1.01
N ASN A 36 -23.07 -0.61 0.97
CA ASN A 36 -22.21 0.58 0.73
C ASN A 36 -21.38 0.58 -0.58
N VAL A 37 -21.85 -0.11 -1.63
CA VAL A 37 -21.23 -0.09 -2.96
C VAL A 37 -21.49 1.27 -3.64
N SER A 38 -20.43 2.07 -3.75
CA SER A 38 -20.48 3.37 -4.42
C SER A 38 -20.69 3.23 -5.94
N GLY A 39 -21.46 4.15 -6.54
CA GLY A 39 -21.68 4.16 -8.00
C GLY A 39 -22.75 3.18 -8.53
N ALA A 40 -23.37 2.37 -7.67
CA ALA A 40 -24.36 1.34 -8.04
C ALA A 40 -25.53 1.84 -8.94
N SER A 41 -25.88 3.12 -8.85
CA SER A 41 -27.00 3.68 -9.62
C SER A 41 -26.75 3.71 -11.14
N GLY A 42 -25.50 3.74 -11.59
CA GLY A 42 -25.11 3.76 -13.01
C GLY A 42 -24.67 2.41 -13.60
N MET A 43 -24.50 1.40 -12.74
CA MET A 43 -23.88 0.13 -13.11
C MET A 43 -24.83 -0.77 -13.91
N ARG A 44 -24.25 -1.62 -14.76
CA ARG A 44 -24.96 -2.69 -15.48
C ARG A 44 -25.23 -3.87 -14.54
N LYS A 45 -26.22 -4.70 -14.86
CA LYS A 45 -26.63 -5.83 -14.01
C LYS A 45 -25.46 -6.74 -13.63
N GLU A 46 -24.59 -7.06 -14.58
CA GLU A 46 -23.45 -7.96 -14.36
C GLU A 46 -22.41 -7.34 -13.42
N GLU A 47 -22.20 -6.03 -13.54
CA GLU A 47 -21.31 -5.26 -12.67
C GLU A 47 -21.89 -5.14 -11.26
N LEU A 48 -23.19 -4.87 -11.13
CA LEU A 48 -23.91 -4.87 -9.85
C LEU A 48 -23.82 -6.21 -9.13
N VAL A 49 -24.04 -7.32 -9.85
CA VAL A 49 -23.93 -8.66 -9.28
C VAL A 49 -22.53 -8.90 -8.74
N LYS A 50 -21.50 -8.52 -9.49
CA LYS A 50 -20.10 -8.69 -9.11
C LYS A 50 -19.76 -7.83 -7.88
N GLU A 51 -20.12 -6.55 -7.88
CA GLU A 51 -19.82 -5.64 -6.78
C GLU A 51 -20.56 -6.01 -5.50
N VAL A 52 -21.84 -6.38 -5.59
CA VAL A 52 -22.61 -6.88 -4.44
C VAL A 52 -22.05 -8.23 -3.96
N ALA A 53 -21.62 -9.09 -4.88
CA ALA A 53 -21.00 -10.36 -4.53
C ALA A 53 -19.68 -10.19 -3.77
N ASN A 54 -18.88 -9.22 -4.17
CA ASN A 54 -17.64 -8.85 -3.52
C ASN A 54 -17.92 -8.21 -2.16
N ALA A 55 -18.85 -7.24 -2.10
CA ALA A 55 -19.17 -6.52 -0.88
C ALA A 55 -19.67 -7.44 0.24
N ARG A 56 -20.59 -8.37 -0.05
CA ARG A 56 -21.08 -9.35 0.94
C ARG A 56 -20.03 -10.41 1.32
N SER A 57 -19.10 -10.72 0.42
CA SER A 57 -17.99 -11.63 0.73
C SER A 57 -16.99 -10.96 1.66
N SER A 58 -16.92 -9.63 1.61
CA SER A 58 -16.12 -8.77 2.48
C SER A 58 -16.86 -8.28 3.74
N GLY A 59 -18.14 -8.64 3.89
CA GLY A 59 -19.06 -8.10 4.92
C GLY A 59 -19.08 -8.85 6.26
N ASP A 60 -18.47 -10.03 6.36
CA ASP A 60 -18.41 -10.80 7.60
C ASP A 60 -17.02 -10.66 8.26
N GLY A 61 -16.94 -9.75 9.23
CA GLY A 61 -15.99 -9.90 10.33
C GLY A 61 -14.69 -9.08 10.24
N ARG A 62 -14.54 -8.19 11.23
CA ARG A 62 -13.29 -7.65 11.75
C ARG A 62 -12.15 -8.68 11.78
N GLY A 63 -11.03 -8.31 11.16
CA GLY A 63 -9.67 -8.64 11.61
C GLY A 63 -9.11 -9.99 11.19
N GLY A 64 -7.97 -9.94 10.52
CA GLY A 64 -6.98 -11.02 10.48
C GLY A 64 -6.96 -11.84 9.20
N ASP A 65 -5.84 -11.71 8.48
CA ASP A 65 -5.16 -12.74 7.69
C ASP A 65 -5.95 -13.62 6.70
N GLY A 66 -5.65 -13.38 5.42
CA GLY A 66 -4.98 -14.42 4.64
C GLY A 66 -5.76 -15.05 3.47
N ASP A 67 -5.12 -14.96 2.31
CA ASP A 67 -5.21 -15.91 1.20
C ASP A 67 -6.33 -15.70 0.17
N ALA A 68 -6.09 -14.76 -0.75
CA ALA A 68 -6.60 -14.83 -2.11
C ALA A 68 -5.54 -14.28 -3.08
N GLY A 69 -4.50 -15.10 -3.33
CA GLY A 69 -3.55 -14.90 -4.42
C GLY A 69 -2.74 -13.61 -4.32
N SER A 70 -1.99 -13.43 -3.23
CA SER A 70 -0.98 -12.38 -3.16
C SER A 70 0.13 -12.71 -4.15
N ASP A 71 0.26 -11.92 -5.21
CA ASP A 71 1.58 -11.70 -5.79
C ASP A 71 2.48 -11.34 -4.60
N PRO A 72 3.57 -12.08 -4.30
CA PRO A 72 4.47 -11.74 -3.19
C PRO A 72 5.12 -10.36 -3.39
N ASP A 73 4.93 -9.79 -4.58
CA ASP A 73 5.32 -8.46 -4.96
C ASP A 73 4.27 -7.37 -4.68
N ASP A 74 3.01 -7.71 -4.37
CA ASP A 74 1.95 -6.72 -4.05
C ASP A 74 1.96 -6.42 -2.54
N LEU A 75 2.73 -5.41 -2.14
CA LEU A 75 2.81 -4.92 -0.76
C LEU A 75 1.65 -3.97 -0.40
N GLY A 76 0.83 -3.65 -1.39
CA GLY A 76 -0.32 -2.76 -1.30
C GLY A 76 0.02 -1.32 -0.95
N ALA A 77 -1.03 -0.53 -0.71
CA ALA A 77 -0.91 0.88 -0.37
C ALA A 77 -0.40 1.15 1.06
N GLY A 78 -0.16 0.10 1.85
CA GLY A 78 0.19 0.25 3.25
C GLY A 78 -0.94 0.87 4.09
N PRO A 79 -0.63 1.31 5.33
CA PRO A 79 -1.63 1.82 6.26
C PRO A 79 -2.27 3.11 5.73
N GLU A 80 -3.58 3.25 5.96
CA GLU A 80 -4.37 4.45 5.59
C GLU A 80 -4.32 4.81 4.08
N GLY A 81 -3.98 3.83 3.23
CA GLY A 81 -3.89 4.02 1.77
C GLY A 81 -2.70 4.89 1.36
N GLY A 82 -1.59 4.85 2.10
CA GLY A 82 -0.36 5.57 1.77
C GLY A 82 -0.31 7.01 2.26
N LYS A 83 -1.37 7.46 2.95
CA LYS A 83 -1.46 8.80 3.55
C LYS A 83 -0.40 9.04 4.60
N ILE A 84 0.11 10.26 4.68
CA ILE A 84 1.09 10.62 5.70
C ILE A 84 0.41 10.79 7.06
N ARG A 85 1.07 10.30 8.09
CA ARG A 85 0.58 10.46 9.47
C ARG A 85 0.93 11.85 9.98
N HIS A 86 0.02 12.46 10.73
CA HIS A 86 0.22 13.75 11.37
C HIS A 86 0.10 13.61 12.89
N GLY A 87 0.81 14.47 13.62
CA GLY A 87 0.83 14.52 15.08
C GLY A 87 1.52 15.78 15.59
N ASP A 88 1.39 16.07 16.89
CA ASP A 88 1.90 17.30 17.50
C ASP A 88 3.42 17.47 17.37
N ALA A 89 4.17 16.37 17.26
CA ALA A 89 5.62 16.36 17.07
C ALA A 89 6.05 16.38 15.59
N SER A 90 5.12 16.54 14.63
CA SER A 90 5.44 16.56 13.19
C SER A 90 6.46 17.65 12.84
N SER A 91 7.56 17.25 12.19
CA SER A 91 8.61 18.18 11.76
C SER A 91 8.07 19.22 10.77
N LYS A 92 8.72 20.39 10.73
CA LYS A 92 8.45 21.40 9.69
C LYS A 92 8.66 20.85 8.27
N SER A 93 9.65 19.98 8.08
CA SER A 93 9.92 19.32 6.80
C SER A 93 8.74 18.46 6.33
N LEU A 94 8.06 17.74 7.24
CA LEU A 94 6.86 16.97 6.88
C LEU A 94 5.73 17.90 6.43
N LYS A 95 5.54 19.05 7.09
CA LYS A 95 4.50 20.04 6.76
C LYS A 95 4.64 20.66 5.36
N TYR A 96 5.85 20.72 4.83
CA TYR A 96 6.12 21.27 3.49
C TYR A 96 6.39 20.19 2.43
N SER A 97 6.39 18.91 2.84
CA SER A 97 6.54 17.80 1.89
C SER A 97 5.22 17.56 1.17
N GLN A 98 5.31 17.22 -0.11
CA GLN A 98 4.14 16.78 -0.87
C GLN A 98 3.78 15.35 -0.44
N GLU A 99 2.50 15.10 -0.17
CA GLU A 99 1.99 13.74 0.08
C GLU A 99 1.94 12.97 -1.24
N ILE A 100 2.43 11.73 -1.23
CA ILE A 100 2.42 10.79 -2.34
C ILE A 100 1.68 9.53 -1.88
N THR A 101 0.57 9.21 -2.55
CA THR A 101 -0.33 8.10 -2.17
C THR A 101 -0.50 7.06 -3.28
N SER A 102 0.13 7.26 -4.44
CA SER A 102 0.18 6.30 -5.53
C SER A 102 1.55 6.33 -6.19
N THR A 103 1.91 5.25 -6.87
CA THR A 103 3.08 5.18 -7.75
C THR A 103 2.94 6.06 -8.99
N ASP A 104 1.72 6.47 -9.34
CA ASP A 104 1.43 7.43 -10.43
C ASP A 104 1.56 8.89 -10.00
N ASP A 105 1.71 9.18 -8.70
CA ASP A 105 1.82 10.55 -8.20
C ASP A 105 3.23 11.10 -8.47
N GLU A 106 3.32 12.23 -9.16
CA GLU A 106 4.58 12.88 -9.51
C GLU A 106 4.89 14.08 -8.61
N ALA A 107 6.19 14.38 -8.42
CA ALA A 107 6.62 15.58 -7.73
C ALA A 107 6.14 16.86 -8.44
N GLU A 108 5.50 17.77 -7.72
CA GLU A 108 4.99 19.05 -8.27
C GLU A 108 6.11 19.93 -8.87
N ARG A 109 7.36 19.70 -8.43
CA ARG A 109 8.57 20.33 -9.00
C ARG A 109 9.82 19.54 -8.64
N GLU A 110 10.87 19.73 -9.44
CA GLU A 110 12.20 19.17 -9.19
C GLU A 110 12.75 19.61 -7.81
N GLY A 111 13.44 18.66 -7.15
CA GLY A 111 14.02 18.88 -5.82
C GLY A 111 13.00 19.11 -4.70
N ARG A 112 11.70 18.83 -4.93
CA ARG A 112 10.71 18.86 -3.86
C ARG A 112 10.89 17.68 -2.92
N SER A 113 10.74 17.94 -1.62
CA SER A 113 10.60 16.87 -0.62
C SER A 113 9.21 16.26 -0.70
N LEU A 114 9.18 14.93 -0.73
CA LEU A 114 7.98 14.10 -0.81
C LEU A 114 7.85 13.31 0.49
N ALA A 115 6.63 12.91 0.82
CA ALA A 115 6.36 12.07 1.98
C ALA A 115 5.26 11.05 1.67
N THR A 116 5.44 9.83 2.14
CA THR A 116 4.49 8.73 1.91
C THR A 116 4.52 7.71 3.05
N THR A 117 3.46 6.92 3.17
CA THR A 117 3.47 5.64 3.89
C THR A 117 3.19 4.46 2.97
N HIS A 118 3.11 4.70 1.65
CA HIS A 118 2.74 3.70 0.65
C HIS A 118 3.90 2.74 0.37
N HIS A 119 3.67 1.45 0.55
CA HIS A 119 4.73 0.45 0.48
C HIS A 119 5.32 0.34 -0.94
N GLU A 120 4.47 0.25 -1.97
CA GLU A 120 4.95 0.20 -3.37
C GLU A 120 5.74 1.43 -3.78
N VAL A 121 5.31 2.64 -3.38
CA VAL A 121 6.05 3.87 -3.67
C VAL A 121 7.46 3.81 -3.08
N ILE A 122 7.58 3.40 -1.82
CA ILE A 122 8.86 3.29 -1.11
C ILE A 122 9.74 2.21 -1.77
N ARG A 123 9.15 1.06 -2.09
CA ARG A 123 9.84 -0.07 -2.73
C ARG A 123 10.38 0.34 -4.10
N GLN A 124 9.53 0.85 -4.98
CA GLN A 124 9.91 1.25 -6.34
C GLN A 124 10.97 2.36 -6.30
N TRP A 125 10.79 3.36 -5.44
CA TRP A 125 11.78 4.42 -5.25
C TRP A 125 13.15 3.86 -4.88
N ALA A 126 13.20 2.92 -3.94
CA ALA A 126 14.44 2.31 -3.48
C ALA A 126 15.07 1.42 -4.56
N GLU A 127 14.30 0.53 -5.17
CA GLU A 127 14.78 -0.45 -6.16
C GLU A 127 15.30 0.23 -7.43
N GLU A 128 14.65 1.31 -7.90
CA GLU A 128 15.14 2.12 -9.02
C GLU A 128 16.54 2.69 -8.76
N ARG A 129 16.89 2.88 -7.49
CA ARG A 129 18.18 3.41 -7.02
C ARG A 129 19.16 2.30 -6.62
N GLY A 130 18.82 1.03 -6.89
CA GLY A 130 19.60 -0.13 -6.46
C GLY A 130 19.61 -0.32 -4.93
N GLY A 131 18.63 0.25 -4.24
CA GLY A 131 18.48 0.17 -2.80
C GLY A 131 17.84 -1.15 -2.36
N VAL A 132 18.40 -1.76 -1.31
CA VAL A 132 17.84 -2.95 -0.67
C VAL A 132 17.46 -2.65 0.79
N PRO A 133 16.31 -3.15 1.29
CA PRO A 133 15.90 -2.93 2.67
C PRO A 133 16.89 -3.58 3.64
N ALA A 134 17.28 -2.83 4.67
CA ALA A 134 18.27 -3.25 5.65
C ALA A 134 17.95 -2.76 7.06
N THR A 135 18.58 -3.38 8.05
CA THR A 135 18.60 -2.93 9.44
C THR A 135 20.03 -2.84 9.95
N VAL A 136 20.28 -1.94 10.90
CA VAL A 136 21.56 -1.88 11.62
C VAL A 136 21.61 -2.99 12.68
N GLU A 137 22.61 -3.86 12.60
CA GLU A 137 22.80 -4.94 13.59
C GLU A 137 23.07 -4.36 14.99
N GLY A 138 22.51 -5.01 16.03
CA GLY A 138 22.72 -4.60 17.42
C GLY A 138 21.92 -3.37 17.87
N THR A 139 21.03 -2.85 17.03
CA THR A 139 20.06 -1.79 17.39
C THR A 139 18.64 -2.31 17.59
N GLU A 140 18.48 -3.63 17.58
CA GLU A 140 17.21 -4.34 17.77
C GLU A 140 16.62 -4.07 19.16
N HIS A 141 15.29 -3.97 19.24
CA HIS A 141 14.59 -3.75 20.50
C HIS A 141 13.38 -4.68 20.59
N GLY A 142 13.45 -5.64 21.53
CA GLY A 142 12.47 -6.71 21.62
C GLY A 142 12.44 -7.53 20.34
N ASP A 143 11.24 -7.83 19.85
CA ASP A 143 11.01 -8.66 18.66
C ASP A 143 11.04 -7.90 17.33
N HIS A 144 11.35 -6.60 17.34
CA HIS A 144 11.34 -5.77 16.13
C HIS A 144 12.76 -5.50 15.61
N LEU A 145 12.87 -5.29 14.29
CA LEU A 145 14.13 -4.87 13.66
C LEU A 145 14.71 -3.63 14.33
N GLY A 146 16.02 -3.44 14.22
CA GLY A 146 16.69 -2.25 14.74
C GLY A 146 16.39 -0.98 13.93
N VAL A 147 17.38 -0.11 13.78
CA VAL A 147 17.26 1.08 12.93
C VAL A 147 17.07 0.65 11.47
N LEU A 148 15.92 1.00 10.90
CA LEU A 148 15.60 0.75 9.49
C LEU A 148 16.46 1.60 8.57
N ARG A 149 16.99 0.97 7.51
CA ARG A 149 17.83 1.56 6.48
C ARG A 149 17.45 1.01 5.10
N ILE A 150 17.94 1.69 4.07
CA ILE A 150 18.00 1.19 2.70
C ILE A 150 19.46 1.26 2.30
N ASP A 151 20.05 0.12 1.96
CA ASP A 151 21.44 0.01 1.53
C ASP A 151 21.53 0.21 0.02
N PHE A 152 22.22 1.27 -0.41
CA PHE A 152 22.41 1.61 -1.83
C PHE A 152 23.82 1.22 -2.34
N ARG A 153 24.60 0.46 -1.57
CA ARG A 153 25.97 0.08 -1.90
C ARG A 153 26.15 -1.43 -1.83
N ASP A 154 27.13 -1.94 -2.57
CA ASP A 154 27.56 -3.33 -2.43
C ASP A 154 28.29 -3.53 -1.08
N LYS A 155 27.51 -3.93 -0.06
CA LYS A 155 27.92 -4.32 1.31
C LYS A 155 28.50 -3.21 2.19
N ASP A 156 27.65 -2.65 3.05
CA ASP A 156 28.08 -2.11 4.34
C ASP A 156 28.15 -3.24 5.39
N SER A 157 29.28 -3.39 6.10
CA SER A 157 29.48 -4.48 7.06
C SER A 157 28.62 -4.36 8.33
N ASN A 158 27.93 -3.23 8.53
CA ASN A 158 27.08 -2.99 9.71
C ASN A 158 25.58 -3.12 9.40
N LEU A 159 25.23 -3.41 8.14
CA LEU A 159 23.86 -3.54 7.68
C LEU A 159 23.53 -5.00 7.40
N ARG A 160 22.45 -5.47 8.00
CA ARG A 160 21.81 -6.75 7.68
C ARG A 160 20.67 -6.49 6.71
N GLN A 161 20.75 -7.08 5.51
CA GLN A 161 19.64 -7.08 4.57
C GLN A 161 18.47 -7.88 5.15
N VAL A 162 17.26 -7.37 4.97
CA VAL A 162 16.00 -7.99 5.41
C VAL A 162 15.03 -8.05 4.24
N SER A 163 13.90 -8.74 4.39
CA SER A 163 12.84 -8.64 3.38
C SER A 163 12.12 -7.29 3.43
N TRP A 164 11.46 -6.91 2.34
CA TRP A 164 10.56 -5.76 2.33
C TRP A 164 9.42 -5.93 3.34
N GLU A 165 8.87 -7.14 3.46
CA GLU A 165 7.81 -7.47 4.42
C GLU A 165 8.24 -7.16 5.86
N GLU A 166 9.38 -7.69 6.31
CA GLU A 166 9.90 -7.42 7.67
C GLU A 166 10.22 -5.94 7.90
N TRP A 167 10.73 -5.26 6.86
CA TRP A 167 11.01 -3.83 6.91
C TRP A 167 9.73 -3.02 7.08
N PHE A 168 8.69 -3.34 6.32
CA PHE A 168 7.40 -2.65 6.37
C PHE A 168 6.63 -2.96 7.65
N ASP A 169 6.71 -4.19 8.17
CA ASP A 169 6.13 -4.53 9.47
C ASP A 169 6.65 -3.60 10.58
N THR A 170 7.97 -3.42 10.64
CA THR A 170 8.60 -2.49 11.59
C THR A 170 8.24 -1.03 11.30
N PHE A 171 8.14 -0.64 10.02
CA PHE A 171 7.77 0.71 9.60
C PHE A 171 6.34 1.07 10.05
N VAL A 172 5.40 0.15 9.88
CA VAL A 172 4.00 0.29 10.30
C VAL A 172 3.88 0.27 11.82
N ALA A 173 4.51 -0.71 12.49
CA ALA A 173 4.48 -0.84 13.95
C ALA A 173 5.00 0.42 14.65
N ARG A 174 6.00 1.07 14.06
CA ARG A 174 6.58 2.32 14.58
C ARG A 174 5.91 3.59 14.08
N ARG A 175 4.83 3.46 13.29
CA ARG A 175 4.03 4.57 12.76
C ARG A 175 4.89 5.62 12.04
N LEU A 176 5.85 5.15 11.23
CA LEU A 176 6.82 6.01 10.54
C LEU A 176 6.26 6.58 9.24
N ASN A 177 6.62 7.82 8.93
CA ASN A 177 6.49 8.43 7.61
C ASN A 177 7.82 8.31 6.86
N PHE A 178 7.75 8.03 5.57
CA PHE A 178 8.90 8.01 4.68
C PHE A 178 9.00 9.35 3.97
N ILE A 179 10.01 10.15 4.31
CA ILE A 179 10.28 11.46 3.70
C ILE A 179 11.48 11.32 2.76
N TYR A 180 11.34 11.72 1.50
CA TYR A 180 12.36 11.47 0.49
C TYR A 180 12.42 12.58 -0.56
N GLN A 181 13.39 12.48 -1.47
CA GLN A 181 13.50 13.33 -2.65
C GLN A 181 13.78 12.48 -3.88
N GLU A 182 13.11 12.79 -4.99
CA GLU A 182 13.37 12.15 -6.29
C GLU A 182 14.77 12.50 -6.81
N GLN A 183 15.06 13.80 -6.86
CA GLN A 183 16.24 14.37 -7.51
C GLN A 183 16.89 15.43 -6.61
N ARG A 184 18.18 15.65 -6.79
CA ARG A 184 18.93 16.76 -6.21
C ARG A 184 18.72 18.04 -7.02
N ALA A 185 19.23 19.16 -6.50
CA ALA A 185 19.15 20.47 -7.17
C ALA A 185 19.83 20.52 -8.55
N ASP A 186 20.77 19.61 -8.81
CA ASP A 186 21.47 19.43 -10.07
C ASP A 186 20.78 18.44 -11.04
N GLY A 187 19.61 17.92 -10.69
CA GLY A 187 18.84 16.98 -11.52
C GLY A 187 19.31 15.52 -11.41
N THR A 188 20.34 15.23 -10.60
CA THR A 188 20.76 13.84 -10.37
C THR A 188 19.83 13.11 -9.41
N GLN A 189 19.66 11.80 -9.62
CA GLN A 189 18.84 10.94 -8.75
C GLN A 189 19.34 11.00 -7.30
N SER A 190 18.40 11.22 -6.37
CA SER A 190 18.70 11.37 -4.95
C SER A 190 18.42 10.07 -4.18
N ASN A 191 19.36 9.69 -3.31
CA ASN A 191 19.18 8.58 -2.36
C ASN A 191 18.79 9.11 -0.96
N PHE A 192 18.38 10.37 -0.88
CA PHE A 192 17.99 10.99 0.37
C PHE A 192 16.62 10.47 0.82
N PHE A 193 16.60 9.85 1.99
CA PHE A 193 15.38 9.57 2.72
C PHE A 193 15.58 9.78 4.22
N ARG A 194 14.48 9.97 4.93
CA ARG A 194 14.39 10.02 6.38
C ARG A 194 13.10 9.35 6.83
N LEU A 195 13.18 8.63 7.94
CA LEU A 195 12.01 8.09 8.63
C LEU A 195 11.68 9.00 9.81
N GLU A 196 10.40 9.34 9.97
CA GLU A 196 9.92 10.21 11.04
C GLU A 196 8.70 9.61 11.71
N ASN A 197 8.64 9.62 13.04
CA ASN A 197 7.41 9.33 13.77
C ASN A 197 6.78 10.67 14.18
N PRO A 198 5.57 11.04 13.68
CA PRO A 198 4.95 12.33 13.96
C PRO A 198 4.37 12.47 15.39
N GLU A 199 4.35 11.38 16.17
CA GLU A 199 3.82 11.32 17.54
C GLU A 199 4.92 11.19 18.59
N ARG A 200 6.17 10.97 18.18
CA ARG A 200 7.31 10.85 19.08
C ARG A 200 8.15 12.13 18.97
N GLU A 201 8.25 12.89 20.06
CA GLU A 201 9.30 13.90 20.19
C GLU A 201 10.66 13.19 19.98
N ASP A 202 11.47 13.66 19.03
CA ASP A 202 12.79 13.09 18.74
C ASP A 202 13.52 12.77 20.05
N ALA A 203 13.82 11.48 20.28
CA ALA A 203 14.56 11.02 21.45
C ALA A 203 16.07 11.17 21.25
#